data_AF-A0A917FBX8-F1
#
_entry.id   AF-A0A917FBX8-F1
#
_cell.length_a   1.000
_cell.length_b   1.000
_cell.length_c   1.000
_cell.angle_alpha   90.00
_cell.angle_beta   90.00
_cell.angle_gamma   90.00
#
_symmetry.space_group_name_H-M   'P 1'
#
loop_
_entity.id
_entity.type
_entity.pdbx_description
1 polymer ?
#
loop_
_entity_poly.entity_id
_entity_poly.type
_entity_poly.pdbx_seq_one_letter_code
_entity_poly.pdbx_strand_id
1 'polypeptide(L)'
;MSPQPETCPGCGARVHPRDVQCPACGMDLPPPSAPRRSALPVLVGVLGVLVALAAGAGVWLLLSPARKPAETNLPAQQQAAAPVVPEPPAPDPAPTPVPPAPQSQASAPVPAAPMAPTTGPLQALPPGAGRPALPDIPSDPQTRAAFAKTTQDNFKENGLDIAVTAGGPENTVVTLKFSFPAKTAVDLIAGGPFARQCKARGIKTVVFQDPNGASWTLDVDTDQLSQNDAPRRP
;
A
#
# COMPACT_ATOMS: atom_id res chain seq x y z
N MET A 1 -22.10 -14.85 -22.69
CA MET A 1 -22.28 -14.46 -24.11
C MET A 1 -20.91 -14.53 -24.76
N SER A 2 -20.69 -15.51 -25.62
CA SER A 2 -19.44 -15.59 -26.39
C SER A 2 -19.42 -14.45 -27.41
N PRO A 3 -18.31 -13.71 -27.55
CA PRO A 3 -18.20 -12.68 -28.58
C PRO A 3 -18.42 -13.33 -29.95
N GLN A 4 -19.30 -12.74 -30.77
CA GLN A 4 -19.51 -13.20 -32.14
C GLN A 4 -18.18 -13.10 -32.90
N PRO A 5 -17.80 -14.11 -33.70
CA PRO A 5 -16.59 -14.03 -34.51
C PRO A 5 -16.78 -12.95 -35.58
N GLU A 6 -15.93 -11.93 -35.52
CA GLU A 6 -15.92 -10.86 -36.51
C GLU A 6 -15.28 -11.37 -37.81
N THR A 7 -15.74 -10.88 -38.95
CA THR A 7 -15.25 -11.30 -40.28
C THR A 7 -14.48 -10.14 -40.90
N CYS A 8 -13.36 -10.42 -41.57
CA CYS A 8 -12.55 -9.38 -42.21
C CYS A 8 -13.36 -8.68 -43.32
N PRO A 9 -13.50 -7.35 -43.31
CA PRO A 9 -14.28 -6.63 -44.33
C PRO A 9 -13.64 -6.67 -45.72
N GLY A 10 -12.33 -6.95 -45.81
CA GLY A 10 -11.62 -7.03 -47.07
C GLY A 10 -11.78 -8.38 -47.79
N CYS A 11 -11.65 -9.49 -47.07
CA CYS A 11 -11.58 -10.83 -47.68
C CYS A 11 -12.61 -11.85 -47.15
N GLY A 12 -13.40 -11.50 -46.14
CA GLY A 12 -14.39 -12.41 -45.54
C GLY A 12 -13.79 -13.56 -44.71
N ALA A 13 -12.49 -13.56 -44.44
CA ALA A 13 -11.89 -14.52 -43.52
C ALA A 13 -12.35 -14.27 -42.08
N ARG A 14 -12.50 -15.33 -41.27
CA ARG A 14 -12.73 -15.20 -39.83
C ARG A 14 -11.47 -14.63 -39.17
N VAL A 15 -11.64 -13.59 -38.36
CA VAL A 15 -10.54 -12.92 -37.66
C VAL A 15 -10.79 -12.94 -36.16
N HIS A 16 -9.73 -13.02 -35.36
CA HIS A 16 -9.87 -12.95 -33.91
C HIS A 16 -10.10 -11.48 -33.52
N PRO A 17 -10.97 -11.17 -32.54
CA PRO A 17 -11.22 -9.78 -32.09
C PRO A 17 -10.00 -9.08 -31.45
N ARG A 18 -8.84 -9.74 -31.39
CA ARG A 18 -7.57 -9.18 -30.91
C ARG A 18 -6.54 -8.99 -32.03
N ASP A 19 -6.86 -9.40 -33.25
CA ASP A 19 -5.97 -9.24 -34.39
C ASP A 19 -5.99 -7.78 -34.85
N VAL A 20 -4.80 -7.21 -35.05
CA VAL A 20 -4.63 -5.85 -35.58
C VAL A 20 -4.63 -5.87 -37.12
N GLN A 21 -4.25 -7.00 -37.72
CA GLN A 21 -4.23 -7.23 -39.16
C GLN A 21 -4.87 -8.56 -39.50
N CYS A 22 -5.58 -8.60 -40.62
CA CYS A 22 -6.14 -9.85 -41.13
C CYS A 22 -5.02 -10.80 -41.57
N PRO A 23 -4.93 -12.03 -41.04
CA PRO A 23 -3.88 -12.98 -41.42
C PRO A 23 -4.02 -13.48 -42.87
N ALA A 24 -5.19 -13.34 -43.49
CA ALA A 24 -5.44 -13.80 -44.85
C ALA A 24 -5.06 -12.76 -45.92
N CYS A 25 -5.26 -11.46 -45.65
CA CYS A 25 -5.08 -10.41 -46.67
C CYS A 25 -4.18 -9.24 -46.23
N GLY A 26 -3.71 -9.21 -44.98
CA GLY A 26 -2.83 -8.17 -44.46
C GLY A 26 -3.50 -6.80 -44.23
N MET A 27 -4.82 -6.69 -44.40
CA MET A 27 -5.54 -5.44 -44.16
C MET A 27 -5.56 -5.13 -42.66
N ASP A 28 -5.24 -3.89 -42.27
CA ASP A 28 -5.41 -3.41 -40.91
C ASP A 28 -6.89 -3.44 -40.52
N LEU A 29 -7.18 -4.12 -39.42
CA LEU A 29 -8.51 -4.20 -38.85
C LEU A 29 -8.72 -2.98 -37.96
N PRO A 30 -9.89 -2.31 -38.04
CA PRO A 30 -10.19 -1.22 -37.13
C PRO A 30 -10.07 -1.74 -35.69
N PRO A 31 -9.28 -1.07 -34.82
CA PRO A 31 -9.12 -1.53 -33.46
C PRO A 31 -10.51 -1.66 -32.83
N PRO A 32 -10.79 -2.75 -32.09
CA PRO A 32 -12.09 -2.95 -31.48
C PRO A 32 -12.40 -1.67 -30.72
N SER A 33 -13.50 -1.02 -31.11
CA SER A 33 -13.82 0.33 -30.65
C SER A 33 -13.72 0.30 -29.15
N ALA A 34 -12.63 0.85 -28.60
CA ALA A 34 -12.37 0.78 -27.18
C ALA A 34 -13.64 1.28 -26.51
N PRO A 35 -14.24 0.53 -25.57
CA PRO A 35 -15.52 0.89 -24.99
C PRO A 35 -15.38 2.36 -24.62
N ARG A 36 -16.18 3.23 -25.27
CA ARG A 36 -16.12 4.67 -25.07
C ARG A 36 -16.14 4.83 -23.56
N ARG A 37 -14.99 5.11 -22.95
CA ARG A 37 -14.90 5.46 -21.54
C ARG A 37 -15.58 6.80 -21.50
N SER A 38 -16.90 6.76 -21.37
CA SER A 38 -17.75 7.91 -21.16
C SER A 38 -17.05 8.72 -20.09
N ALA A 39 -16.72 9.98 -20.35
CA ALA A 39 -15.95 10.83 -19.42
C ALA A 39 -16.70 11.10 -18.09
N LEU A 40 -17.90 10.54 -17.95
CA LEU A 40 -18.78 10.59 -16.79
C LEU A 40 -18.15 10.22 -15.44
N PRO A 41 -17.36 9.13 -15.27
CA PRO A 41 -16.82 8.78 -13.96
C PRO A 41 -15.70 9.75 -13.54
N VAL A 42 -14.99 10.37 -14.50
CA VAL A 42 -13.98 11.39 -14.20
C VAL A 42 -14.65 12.69 -13.73
N LEU A 43 -15.71 13.12 -14.42
CA LEU A 43 -16.50 14.29 -14.01
C LEU A 43 -17.16 14.11 -12.63
N VAL A 44 -17.74 12.94 -12.38
CA VAL A 44 -18.33 12.62 -11.06
C VAL A 44 -17.25 12.56 -9.97
N GLY A 45 -16.07 12.00 -10.27
CA GLY A 45 -14.94 11.99 -9.35
C GLY A 45 -14.44 13.39 -8.97
N VAL A 46 -14.24 14.27 -9.96
CA VAL A 46 -13.79 15.66 -9.73
C VAL A 46 -14.81 16.45 -8.91
N LEU A 47 -16.10 16.31 -9.23
CA LEU A 47 -17.16 16.98 -8.49
C LEU A 47 -17.22 16.51 -7.03
N GLY A 48 -17.06 15.20 -6.78
CA GLY A 48 -17.01 14.63 -5.43
C GLY A 48 -15.86 15.17 -4.58
N VAL A 49 -14.67 15.31 -5.16
CA VAL A 49 -13.49 15.87 -4.45
C VAL A 49 -13.71 17.34 -4.08
N LEU A 50 -14.30 18.15 -4.97
CA LEU A 50 -14.60 19.55 -4.68
C LEU A 50 -15.60 19.71 -3.52
N VAL A 51 -16.64 18.87 -3.48
CA VAL A 51 -17.63 18.88 -2.38
C VAL A 51 -16.97 18.47 -1.06
N ALA A 52 -16.11 17.46 -1.06
CA ALA A 52 -15.39 17.02 0.14
C ALA A 52 -14.45 18.11 0.69
N LEU A 53 -13.73 18.81 -0.19
CA LEU A 53 -12.84 19.91 0.21
C LEU A 53 -13.61 21.10 0.80
N ALA A 54 -14.76 21.47 0.20
CA ALA A 54 -15.60 22.54 0.70
C ALA A 54 -16.17 22.22 2.10
N ALA A 55 -16.64 20.97 2.30
CA ALA A 55 -17.14 20.53 3.59
C ALA A 55 -16.04 20.48 4.67
N GLY A 56 -14.85 19.97 4.33
CA GLY A 56 -13.70 19.92 5.23
C GLY A 56 -13.23 21.31 5.69
N ALA A 57 -13.14 22.27 4.77
CA ALA A 57 -12.77 23.65 5.08
C ALA A 57 -13.80 24.35 5.99
N GLY A 58 -15.10 24.10 5.78
CA GLY A 58 -16.17 24.65 6.61
C GLY A 58 -16.10 24.15 8.06
N VAL A 59 -15.87 22.84 8.25
CA VAL A 59 -15.71 22.25 9.59
C VAL A 59 -14.45 22.79 10.29
N TRP A 60 -13.35 22.95 9.57
CA TRP A 60 -12.10 23.49 10.14
C TRP A 60 -12.24 24.95 10.59
N LEU A 61 -13.01 25.77 9.87
CA LEU A 61 -13.33 27.15 10.27
C LEU A 61 -14.23 27.21 11.51
N LEU A 62 -15.18 26.28 11.65
CA LEU A 62 -16.07 26.19 12.82
C LEU A 62 -15.36 25.69 14.08
N LEU A 63 -14.35 24.82 13.95
CA LEU A 63 -13.58 24.30 15.08
C LEU A 63 -12.33 25.12 15.42
N SER A 64 -12.00 26.15 14.64
CA SER A 64 -10.85 27.01 14.94
C SER A 64 -11.14 27.86 16.18
N PRO A 65 -10.47 27.63 17.33
CA PRO A 65 -10.69 28.43 18.52
C PRO A 65 -10.33 29.88 18.22
N ALA A 66 -11.26 30.79 18.52
CA ALA A 66 -11.02 32.22 18.41
C ALA A 66 -9.72 32.57 19.13
N ARG A 67 -8.68 32.93 18.37
CA ARG A 67 -7.40 33.38 18.93
C ARG A 67 -7.69 34.60 19.78
N LYS A 68 -7.68 34.43 21.11
CA LYS A 68 -7.68 35.56 22.04
C LYS A 68 -6.45 36.41 21.71
N PRO A 69 -6.61 37.73 21.46
CA PRO A 69 -5.48 38.61 21.21
C PRO A 69 -4.54 38.58 22.41
N ALA A 70 -3.24 38.55 22.10
CA ALA A 70 -2.16 38.33 23.05
C ALA A 70 -2.18 39.36 24.18
N GLU A 71 -2.34 38.87 25.41
CA GLU A 71 -2.11 39.64 26.62
C GLU A 71 -0.63 39.48 26.99
N THR A 72 0.11 40.57 26.79
CA THR A 72 1.47 40.78 27.26
C THR A 72 1.55 40.52 28.76
N ASN A 73 2.30 39.52 29.20
CA ASN A 73 2.82 39.49 30.56
C ASN A 73 4.23 38.87 30.60
N LEU A 74 5.13 39.63 31.20
CA LEU A 74 6.53 39.34 31.50
C LEU A 74 6.64 38.98 33.00
N PRO A 75 7.81 38.56 33.48
CA PRO A 75 8.06 37.28 34.15
C PRO A 75 7.73 37.28 35.66
N ALA A 76 7.37 36.11 36.19
CA ALA A 76 7.42 35.85 37.63
C ALA A 76 8.22 34.57 37.90
N GLN A 77 9.41 34.77 38.46
CA GLN A 77 10.08 33.78 39.29
C GLN A 77 9.10 33.24 40.33
N GLN A 78 9.09 31.93 40.56
CA GLN A 78 8.83 31.46 41.91
C GLN A 78 9.66 30.22 42.23
N GLN A 79 10.45 30.41 43.28
CA GLN A 79 11.44 29.56 43.87
C GLN A 79 10.79 28.71 44.97
N ALA A 80 11.46 27.59 45.28
CA ALA A 80 11.38 26.78 46.51
C ALA A 80 10.18 25.82 46.69
N ALA A 81 10.46 24.52 46.75
CA ALA A 81 10.76 23.84 48.01
C ALA A 81 11.14 22.37 47.75
N ALA A 82 12.19 21.89 48.40
CA ALA A 82 12.47 20.46 48.55
C ALA A 82 11.55 19.86 49.62
N PRO A 83 11.22 18.57 49.52
CA PRO A 83 11.28 17.76 50.74
C PRO A 83 11.88 16.36 50.55
N VAL A 84 12.76 16.04 51.49
CA VAL A 84 12.84 14.82 52.33
C VAL A 84 12.81 13.45 51.64
N VAL A 85 13.94 12.76 51.78
CA VAL A 85 14.18 11.33 51.53
C VAL A 85 13.65 10.48 52.71
N PRO A 86 12.91 9.39 52.44
CA PRO A 86 12.83 8.24 53.34
C PRO A 86 13.41 6.97 52.70
N GLU A 87 14.38 6.41 53.42
CA GLU A 87 14.78 5.02 53.68
C GLU A 87 14.66 3.90 52.59
N PRO A 88 15.71 3.07 52.40
CA PRO A 88 15.76 2.05 51.36
C PRO A 88 14.98 0.77 51.73
N PRO A 89 14.13 0.22 50.84
CA PRO A 89 13.63 -1.13 50.96
C PRO A 89 14.73 -2.17 50.65
N ALA A 90 14.59 -3.35 51.26
CA ALA A 90 15.50 -4.49 51.22
C ALA A 90 15.95 -4.90 49.79
N PRO A 91 17.13 -5.52 49.64
CA PRO A 91 17.57 -6.04 48.34
C PRO A 91 16.63 -7.14 47.85
N ASP A 92 15.92 -6.86 46.76
CA ASP A 92 15.19 -7.83 45.96
C ASP A 92 16.16 -8.89 45.38
N PRO A 93 15.69 -10.14 45.17
CA PRO A 93 16.48 -11.19 44.54
C PRO A 93 17.01 -10.73 43.17
N ALA A 94 18.27 -11.06 42.91
CA ALA A 94 19.00 -10.68 41.71
C ALA A 94 18.15 -10.89 40.44
N PRO A 95 17.94 -9.85 39.61
CA PRO A 95 17.25 -10.01 38.35
C PRO A 95 18.08 -10.93 37.44
N THR A 96 17.44 -11.97 36.93
CA THR A 96 17.93 -12.76 35.80
C THR A 96 18.39 -11.79 34.70
N PRO A 97 19.57 -11.96 34.10
CA PRO A 97 20.05 -11.07 33.05
C PRO A 97 19.04 -11.03 31.90
N VAL A 98 18.38 -9.89 31.77
CA VAL A 98 17.51 -9.59 30.64
C VAL A 98 18.42 -9.53 29.39
N PRO A 99 18.15 -10.29 28.32
CA PRO A 99 18.91 -10.20 27.10
C PRO A 99 18.87 -8.74 26.59
N PRO A 100 20.00 -8.20 26.11
CA PRO A 100 20.06 -6.82 25.66
C PRO A 100 19.01 -6.57 24.58
N ALA A 101 18.14 -5.59 24.81
CA ALA A 101 17.20 -5.12 23.81
C ALA A 101 17.97 -4.75 22.53
N PRO A 102 17.50 -5.14 21.33
CA PRO A 102 18.10 -4.71 20.08
C PRO A 102 18.08 -3.18 20.04
N GLN A 103 19.26 -2.58 20.01
CA GLN A 103 19.42 -1.15 19.90
C GLN A 103 18.75 -0.68 18.60
N SER A 104 17.65 0.05 18.74
CA SER A 104 17.07 0.84 17.66
C SER A 104 18.10 1.87 17.21
N GLN A 105 18.84 1.55 16.15
CA GLN A 105 19.67 2.53 15.46
C GLN A 105 18.73 3.59 14.88
N ALA A 106 18.79 4.79 15.44
CA ALA A 106 18.22 5.99 14.85
C ALA A 106 18.96 6.27 13.53
N SER A 107 18.40 5.79 12.42
CA SER A 107 18.86 6.19 11.10
C SER A 107 18.55 7.67 10.90
N ALA A 108 19.57 8.43 10.51
CA ALA A 108 19.43 9.83 10.13
C ALA A 108 18.35 10.01 9.05
N PRO A 109 17.62 11.13 9.04
CA PRO A 109 16.64 11.42 8.00
C PRO A 109 17.35 11.50 6.64
N VAL A 110 17.01 10.57 5.74
CA VAL A 110 17.39 10.68 4.34
C VAL A 110 16.54 11.81 3.73
N PRO A 111 17.14 12.81 3.06
CA PRO A 111 16.38 13.87 2.41
C PRO A 111 15.41 13.27 1.38
N ALA A 112 14.11 13.50 1.58
CA ALA A 112 13.08 13.19 0.60
C ALA A 112 13.36 14.04 -0.67
N ALA A 113 13.93 13.41 -1.69
CA ALA A 113 13.95 14.02 -3.01
C ALA A 113 12.50 14.09 -3.53
N PRO A 114 12.00 15.27 -3.92
CA PRO A 114 10.67 15.40 -4.49
C PRO A 114 10.59 14.59 -5.78
N MET A 115 9.80 13.50 -5.78
CA MET A 115 9.37 12.85 -7.01
C MET A 115 8.38 13.79 -7.70
N ALA A 116 8.90 14.64 -8.59
CA ALA A 116 8.06 15.40 -9.48
C ALA A 116 7.24 14.43 -10.36
N PRO A 117 5.93 14.64 -10.53
CA PRO A 117 5.16 13.92 -11.53
C PRO A 117 5.70 14.33 -12.91
N THR A 118 6.46 13.44 -13.56
CA THR A 118 6.88 13.62 -14.95
C THR A 118 5.63 13.60 -15.83
N THR A 119 5.09 14.79 -16.05
CA THR A 119 3.99 15.05 -16.97
C THR A 119 4.62 15.23 -18.36
N GLY A 120 5.22 14.16 -18.86
CA GLY A 120 5.77 14.13 -20.22
C GLY A 120 4.64 13.99 -21.24
N PRO A 121 4.74 14.62 -22.42
CA PRO A 121 3.79 14.39 -23.51
C PRO A 121 3.81 12.90 -23.87
N LEU A 122 2.62 12.31 -24.01
CA LEU A 122 2.40 10.95 -24.49
C LEU A 122 2.97 10.83 -25.92
N GLN A 123 4.27 10.53 -26.04
CA GLN A 123 4.82 10.09 -27.30
C GLN A 123 4.24 8.72 -27.62
N ALA A 124 3.55 8.63 -28.75
CA ALA A 124 3.09 7.38 -29.30
C ALA A 124 4.29 6.44 -29.47
N LEU A 125 4.36 5.39 -28.64
CA LEU A 125 5.39 4.36 -28.80
C LEU A 125 5.21 3.72 -30.19
N PRO A 126 6.28 3.57 -30.98
CA PRO A 126 6.22 2.86 -32.25
C PRO A 126 5.79 1.40 -32.00
N PRO A 127 4.87 0.85 -32.82
CA PRO A 127 4.50 -0.55 -32.75
C PRO A 127 5.75 -1.39 -33.05
N GLY A 128 6.24 -2.13 -32.05
CA GLY A 128 7.47 -2.94 -32.15
C GLY A 128 8.62 -2.50 -31.25
N ALA A 129 8.50 -1.38 -30.53
CA ALA A 129 9.37 -1.12 -29.37
C ALA A 129 9.03 -2.14 -28.29
N GLY A 130 9.79 -3.24 -28.24
CA GLY A 130 9.70 -4.24 -27.18
C GLY A 130 9.65 -3.53 -25.84
N ARG A 131 8.71 -3.92 -24.96
CA ARG A 131 8.64 -3.40 -23.59
C ARG A 131 10.06 -3.45 -23.03
N PRO A 132 10.60 -2.32 -22.53
CA PRO A 132 11.88 -2.34 -21.84
C PRO A 132 11.83 -3.47 -20.81
N ALA A 133 12.83 -4.35 -20.83
CA ALA A 133 12.94 -5.38 -19.83
C ALA A 133 12.81 -4.69 -18.46
N LEU A 134 11.83 -5.11 -17.66
CA LEU A 134 11.67 -4.57 -16.32
C LEU A 134 13.04 -4.75 -15.62
N PRO A 135 13.57 -3.72 -14.95
CA PRO A 135 14.81 -3.88 -14.19
C PRO A 135 14.68 -5.09 -13.28
N ASP A 136 15.68 -5.97 -13.33
CA ASP A 136 15.72 -7.19 -12.53
C ASP A 136 15.74 -6.78 -11.05
N ILE A 137 14.63 -6.98 -10.35
CA ILE A 137 14.53 -6.59 -8.94
C ILE A 137 15.21 -7.71 -8.14
N PRO A 138 16.27 -7.41 -7.39
CA PRO A 138 16.99 -8.43 -6.64
C PRO A 138 16.05 -9.14 -5.67
N SER A 139 16.05 -10.47 -5.77
CA SER A 139 15.18 -11.37 -4.99
C SER A 139 15.97 -12.02 -3.86
N ASP A 140 16.85 -11.27 -3.20
CA ASP A 140 17.59 -11.74 -2.03
C ASP A 140 16.76 -11.57 -0.74
N PRO A 141 16.99 -12.38 0.29
CA PRO A 141 16.22 -12.34 1.55
C PRO A 141 16.33 -11.00 2.28
N GLN A 142 17.43 -10.26 2.12
CA GLN A 142 17.63 -8.95 2.77
C GLN A 142 16.79 -7.87 2.09
N THR A 143 16.71 -7.85 0.76
CA THR A 143 15.84 -6.96 -0.01
C THR A 143 14.36 -7.22 0.30
N ARG A 144 13.95 -8.48 0.53
CA ARG A 144 12.59 -8.80 0.99
C ARG A 144 12.30 -8.29 2.39
N ALA A 145 13.24 -8.41 3.33
CA ALA A 145 13.10 -7.86 4.67
C ALA A 145 13.02 -6.32 4.65
N ALA A 146 13.88 -5.66 3.86
CA ALA A 146 13.84 -4.23 3.66
C ALA A 146 12.51 -3.78 3.05
N PHE A 147 11.99 -4.53 2.06
CA PHE A 147 10.68 -4.29 1.47
C PHE A 147 9.55 -4.35 2.51
N ALA A 148 9.54 -5.39 3.36
CA ALA A 148 8.54 -5.52 4.42
C ALA A 148 8.59 -4.31 5.38
N LYS A 149 9.79 -3.87 5.77
CA LYS A 149 9.98 -2.68 6.62
C LYS A 149 9.46 -1.41 5.94
N THR A 150 9.88 -1.13 4.71
CA THR A 150 9.40 0.03 3.95
C THR A 150 7.89 -0.01 3.72
N THR A 151 7.33 -1.20 3.49
CA THR A 151 5.88 -1.39 3.36
C THR A 151 5.18 -1.02 4.66
N GLN A 152 5.68 -1.50 5.81
CA GLN A 152 5.15 -1.13 7.12
C GLN A 152 5.16 0.38 7.35
N ASP A 153 6.28 1.04 7.06
CA ASP A 153 6.45 2.46 7.27
C ASP A 153 5.47 3.28 6.40
N ASN A 154 5.33 2.91 5.12
CA ASN A 154 4.32 3.50 4.24
C ASN A 154 2.89 3.35 4.80
N PHE A 155 2.52 2.17 5.29
CA PHE A 155 1.19 1.98 5.85
C PHE A 155 0.97 2.81 7.11
N LYS A 156 1.98 2.92 7.98
CA LYS A 156 1.93 3.78 9.17
C LYS A 156 1.79 5.26 8.83
N GLU A 157 2.52 5.74 7.81
CA GLU A 157 2.38 7.11 7.31
C GLU A 157 0.98 7.41 6.79
N ASN A 158 0.29 6.40 6.24
CA ASN A 158 -1.11 6.51 5.81
C ASN A 158 -2.12 6.31 6.95
N GLY A 159 -1.66 6.19 8.20
CA GLY A 159 -2.51 6.02 9.38
C GLY A 159 -3.03 4.59 9.60
N LEU A 160 -2.51 3.59 8.87
CA LEU A 160 -2.82 2.19 9.11
C LEU A 160 -1.80 1.62 10.11
N ASP A 161 -2.27 1.32 11.33
CA ASP A 161 -1.48 0.61 12.32
C ASP A 161 -1.43 -0.89 11.99
N ILE A 162 -0.42 -1.26 11.22
CA ILE A 162 -0.11 -2.64 10.86
C ILE A 162 1.37 -2.95 11.10
N ALA A 163 1.63 -4.17 11.54
CA ALA A 163 2.98 -4.72 11.62
C ALA A 163 3.22 -5.62 10.40
N VAL A 164 4.33 -5.40 9.69
CA VAL A 164 4.69 -6.18 8.49
C VAL A 164 6.02 -6.87 8.74
N THR A 165 6.04 -8.19 8.66
CA THR A 165 7.24 -9.00 8.85
C THR A 165 7.47 -9.92 7.67
N ALA A 166 8.72 -10.06 7.24
CA ALA A 166 9.11 -11.09 6.30
C ALA A 166 9.66 -12.31 7.07
N GLY A 167 9.32 -13.51 6.65
CA GLY A 167 9.71 -14.76 7.29
C GLY A 167 9.56 -15.97 6.37
N GLY A 168 9.67 -17.16 6.95
CA GLY A 168 9.72 -18.42 6.21
C GLY A 168 11.09 -18.64 5.54
N PRO A 169 11.23 -19.71 4.74
CA PRO A 169 12.46 -19.98 4.01
C PRO A 169 12.76 -18.82 3.06
N GLU A 170 13.99 -18.32 3.09
CA GLU A 170 14.45 -17.21 2.27
C GLU A 170 13.62 -15.90 2.43
N ASN A 171 12.87 -15.70 3.52
CA ASN A 171 11.95 -14.56 3.69
C ASN A 171 10.86 -14.47 2.60
N THR A 172 10.43 -15.60 2.05
CA THR A 172 9.42 -15.67 0.96
C THR A 172 7.98 -15.52 1.43
N VAL A 173 7.74 -15.46 2.75
CA VAL A 173 6.42 -15.26 3.35
C VAL A 173 6.39 -13.88 4.01
N VAL A 174 5.41 -13.05 3.64
CA VAL A 174 5.18 -11.76 4.31
C VAL A 174 3.93 -11.84 5.17
N THR A 175 4.03 -11.48 6.44
CA THR A 175 2.91 -11.44 7.38
C THR A 175 2.52 -9.99 7.66
N LEU A 176 1.25 -9.65 7.45
CA LEU A 176 0.65 -8.36 7.80
C LEU A 176 -0.30 -8.59 8.98
N LYS A 177 0.03 -8.03 10.14
CA LYS A 177 -0.79 -8.08 11.34
C LYS A 177 -1.49 -6.74 11.54
N PHE A 178 -2.82 -6.76 11.55
CA PHE A 178 -3.67 -5.60 11.70
C PHE A 178 -4.10 -5.42 13.16
N SER A 179 -4.12 -4.17 13.62
CA SER A 179 -4.69 -3.78 14.92
C SER A 179 -6.22 -3.60 14.88
N PHE A 180 -6.85 -3.80 13.72
CA PHE A 180 -8.29 -3.59 13.48
C PHE A 180 -8.89 -4.71 12.60
N PRO A 181 -10.22 -4.86 12.53
CA PRO A 181 -10.88 -5.85 11.68
C PRO A 181 -10.45 -5.73 10.22
N ALA A 182 -9.72 -6.73 9.72
CA ALA A 182 -8.90 -6.56 8.52
C ALA A 182 -9.61 -6.93 7.21
N LYS A 183 -10.80 -7.55 7.24
CA LYS A 183 -11.44 -8.14 6.05
C LYS A 183 -11.44 -7.22 4.82
N THR A 184 -11.96 -6.00 4.97
CA THR A 184 -12.01 -5.01 3.87
C THR A 184 -10.60 -4.60 3.41
N ALA A 185 -9.66 -4.45 4.33
CA ALA A 185 -8.28 -4.10 3.99
C ALA A 185 -7.58 -5.25 3.24
N VAL A 186 -7.82 -6.50 3.63
CA VAL A 186 -7.30 -7.69 2.96
C VAL A 186 -7.80 -7.75 1.51
N ASP A 187 -9.10 -7.58 1.28
CA ASP A 187 -9.67 -7.58 -0.08
C ASP A 187 -9.06 -6.47 -0.95
N LEU A 188 -8.86 -5.27 -0.39
CA LEU A 188 -8.24 -4.14 -1.09
C LEU A 188 -6.75 -4.37 -1.40
N ILE A 189 -5.99 -4.92 -0.44
CA ILE A 189 -4.56 -5.17 -0.61
C ILE A 189 -4.34 -6.34 -1.59
N ALA A 190 -5.13 -7.41 -1.47
CA ALA A 190 -5.05 -8.58 -2.35
C ALA A 190 -5.45 -8.25 -3.79
N GLY A 191 -6.53 -7.48 -4.00
CA GLY A 191 -6.94 -7.01 -5.34
C GLY A 191 -6.10 -5.86 -5.91
N GLY A 192 -5.17 -5.32 -5.11
CA GLY A 192 -4.37 -4.15 -5.42
C GLY A 192 -3.05 -4.46 -6.15
N PRO A 193 -2.18 -3.45 -6.31
CA PRO A 193 -0.86 -3.62 -6.92
C PRO A 193 0.13 -4.38 -6.01
N PHE A 194 -0.20 -4.58 -4.73
CA PHE A 194 0.69 -5.17 -3.74
C PHE A 194 1.11 -6.59 -4.08
N ALA A 195 0.19 -7.46 -4.49
CA ALA A 195 0.49 -8.85 -4.88
C ALA A 195 1.54 -8.91 -6.00
N ARG A 196 1.46 -7.98 -6.98
CA ARG A 196 2.43 -7.89 -8.08
C ARG A 196 3.82 -7.45 -7.59
N GLN A 197 3.88 -6.54 -6.62
CA GLN A 197 5.14 -6.12 -6.01
C GLN A 197 5.78 -7.25 -5.21
N CYS A 198 4.97 -8.03 -4.48
CA CYS A 198 5.41 -9.25 -3.81
C CYS A 198 6.00 -10.25 -4.81
N LYS A 199 5.29 -10.52 -5.91
CA LYS A 199 5.72 -11.45 -6.96
C LYS A 199 7.05 -11.04 -7.57
N ALA A 200 7.20 -9.76 -7.89
CA ALA A 200 8.42 -9.22 -8.50
C ALA A 200 9.65 -9.30 -7.59
N ARG A 201 9.47 -9.49 -6.27
CA ARG A 201 10.54 -9.65 -5.27
C ARG A 201 10.74 -11.11 -4.82
N GLY A 202 10.04 -12.05 -5.46
CA GLY A 202 10.09 -13.47 -5.12
C GLY A 202 9.37 -13.83 -3.82
N ILE A 203 8.44 -12.99 -3.34
CA ILE A 203 7.55 -13.34 -2.22
C ILE A 203 6.43 -14.23 -2.78
N LYS A 204 6.25 -15.40 -2.18
CA LYS A 204 5.29 -16.42 -2.63
C LYS A 204 3.97 -16.38 -1.87
N THR A 205 4.02 -16.00 -0.61
CA THR A 205 2.85 -16.07 0.27
C THR A 205 2.74 -14.79 1.09
N VAL A 206 1.52 -14.26 1.15
CA VAL A 206 1.18 -13.15 2.03
C VAL A 206 0.13 -13.62 3.03
N VAL A 207 0.44 -13.52 4.31
CA VAL A 207 -0.45 -13.90 5.41
C VAL A 207 -0.99 -12.64 6.06
N PHE A 208 -2.30 -12.51 6.15
CA PHE A 208 -2.98 -11.42 6.82
C PHE A 208 -3.55 -11.94 8.15
N GLN A 209 -3.33 -11.22 9.25
CA GLN A 209 -3.83 -11.58 10.58
C GLN A 209 -4.59 -10.40 11.19
N ASP A 210 -5.83 -10.63 11.61
CA ASP A 210 -6.61 -9.62 12.34
C ASP A 210 -6.50 -9.82 13.87
N PRO A 211 -6.98 -8.86 14.68
CA PRO A 211 -6.94 -8.98 16.13
C PRO A 211 -7.98 -9.99 16.68
N ASN A 212 -8.97 -10.40 15.88
CA ASN A 212 -9.96 -11.41 16.26
C ASN A 212 -9.45 -12.84 16.04
N GLY A 213 -8.22 -13.00 15.54
CA GLY A 213 -7.60 -14.29 15.23
C GLY A 213 -7.97 -14.85 13.86
N ALA A 214 -8.78 -14.13 13.06
CA ALA A 214 -9.01 -14.50 11.67
C ALA A 214 -7.72 -14.31 10.87
N SER A 215 -7.47 -15.23 9.94
CA SER A 215 -6.32 -15.14 9.07
C SER A 215 -6.68 -15.43 7.63
N TRP A 216 -6.01 -14.76 6.70
CA TRP A 216 -6.14 -15.00 5.27
C TRP A 216 -4.76 -15.25 4.69
N THR A 217 -4.68 -16.16 3.73
CA THR A 217 -3.46 -16.49 3.02
C THR A 217 -3.67 -16.18 1.55
N LEU A 218 -2.90 -15.24 1.02
CA LEU A 218 -2.81 -14.97 -0.41
C LEU A 218 -1.61 -15.71 -0.98
N ASP A 219 -1.89 -16.64 -1.88
CA ASP A 219 -0.90 -17.25 -2.75
C ASP A 219 -0.63 -16.28 -3.91
N VAL A 220 0.59 -15.73 -3.96
CA VAL A 220 0.97 -14.67 -4.90
C VAL A 220 1.16 -15.20 -6.33
N ASP A 221 1.43 -16.50 -6.47
CA ASP A 221 1.63 -17.12 -7.78
C ASP A 221 0.30 -17.33 -8.50
N THR A 222 -0.71 -17.75 -7.75
CA THR A 222 -2.07 -18.07 -8.23
C THR A 222 -3.09 -16.95 -8.04
N ASP A 223 -2.73 -15.90 -7.30
CA ASP A 223 -3.62 -14.79 -6.91
C ASP A 223 -4.86 -15.27 -6.14
N GLN A 224 -4.73 -16.39 -5.42
CA GLN A 224 -5.83 -16.99 -4.65
C GLN A 224 -5.75 -16.57 -3.18
N LEU A 225 -6.82 -15.94 -2.71
CA LEU A 225 -7.02 -15.59 -1.31
C LEU A 225 -7.85 -16.69 -0.62
N SER A 226 -7.26 -17.36 0.37
CA SER A 226 -7.92 -18.36 1.20
C SER A 226 -8.11 -17.83 2.62
N GLN A 227 -9.32 -17.92 3.16
CA GLN A 227 -9.60 -17.60 4.56
C GLN A 227 -9.38 -18.84 5.42
N ASN A 228 -8.52 -18.71 6.43
CA ASN A 228 -8.33 -19.71 7.47
C ASN A 228 -9.07 -19.20 8.71
N ASP A 229 -10.25 -19.77 8.95
CA ASP A 229 -11.00 -19.49 10.17
C ASP A 229 -10.22 -19.97 11.38
N ALA A 230 -10.15 -19.12 12.42
CA ALA A 230 -9.62 -19.54 13.70
C ALA A 230 -10.43 -20.75 14.20
N PRO A 231 -9.79 -21.77 14.81
CA PRO A 231 -10.53 -22.83 15.46
C PRO A 231 -11.46 -22.19 16.50
N ARG A 232 -12.78 -22.32 16.30
CA ARG A 232 -13.76 -21.87 17.28
C ARG A 232 -13.43 -22.58 18.59
N ARG A 233 -12.99 -21.84 19.60
CA ARG A 233 -12.84 -22.39 20.95
C ARG A 233 -14.24 -22.87 21.38
N PRO A 234 -14.40 -24.16 21.75
CA PRO A 234 -15.68 -24.68 22.23
C PRO A 234 -16.11 -24.02 23.53
#